data_AF-A0ABD6A4S9-F1
#
_entry.id   AF-A0ABD6A4S9-F1
#
_cell.length_a   1.000
_cell.length_b   1.000
_cell.length_c   1.000
_cell.angle_alpha   90.00
_cell.angle_beta   90.00
_cell.angle_gamma   90.00
#
_symmetry.space_group_name_H-M   'P 1'
#
loop_
_entity.id
_entity.type
_entity.pdbx_description
1 polymer ?
#
loop_
_entity_poly.entity_id
_entity_poly.type
_entity_poly.pdbx_seq_one_letter_code
_entity_poly.pdbx_strand_id
1 'polypeptide(L)'
;MRPVRVEEAEVVAHWLRLEPDASDDPSALSRADALDALLTANPGAAAFVWQVRPATWYRLRLPRERFGRLRVIEGPEELGWHALSPDGTVLGAARRIEEGTTRLPDSSTIDVDLVERLADDLARGEALPAVVATTRRGCAPTHVVDGNHRATATGLHLLRTGAYEPLEAYLGVGANPVLAPIRERLCGAARRLLDGDSIQ
;
A
#
# COMPACT_ATOMS: atom_id res chain seq x y z
N MET A 1 -5.58 11.94 -13.01
CA MET A 1 -6.89 11.84 -12.32
C MET A 1 -6.73 12.38 -10.90
N ARG A 2 -7.67 13.17 -10.38
CA ARG A 2 -7.57 13.75 -9.02
C ARG A 2 -8.01 12.73 -7.96
N PRO A 3 -7.45 12.75 -6.74
CA PRO A 3 -7.94 11.93 -5.64
C PRO A 3 -9.42 12.23 -5.34
N VAL A 4 -10.22 11.18 -5.16
CA VAL A 4 -11.64 11.27 -4.78
C VAL A 4 -11.76 10.88 -3.31
N ARG A 5 -12.39 11.71 -2.49
CA ARG A 5 -12.62 11.38 -1.08
C ARG A 5 -13.66 10.25 -0.99
N VAL A 6 -13.40 9.27 -0.13
CA VAL A 6 -14.30 8.13 0.12
C VAL A 6 -14.50 7.92 1.61
N GLU A 7 -15.55 7.18 1.96
CA GLU A 7 -15.82 6.78 3.34
C GLU A 7 -15.00 5.55 3.72
N GLU A 8 -14.62 5.43 5.00
CA GLU A 8 -13.87 4.28 5.51
C GLU A 8 -14.63 2.95 5.30
N ALA A 9 -15.96 2.98 5.39
CA ALA A 9 -16.80 1.81 5.15
C ALA A 9 -16.63 1.24 3.73
N GLU A 10 -16.42 2.09 2.71
CA GLU A 10 -16.14 1.65 1.34
C GLU A 10 -14.80 0.89 1.26
N VAL A 11 -13.79 1.40 1.98
CA VAL A 11 -12.45 0.78 2.03
C VAL A 11 -12.50 -0.57 2.73
N VAL A 12 -13.17 -0.65 3.88
CA VAL A 12 -13.33 -1.91 4.64
C VAL A 12 -14.12 -2.93 3.82
N ALA A 13 -15.22 -2.52 3.17
CA ALA A 13 -16.01 -3.42 2.33
C ALA A 13 -15.22 -3.91 1.11
N HIS A 14 -14.41 -3.04 0.49
CA HIS A 14 -13.49 -3.43 -0.57
C HIS A 14 -12.48 -4.48 -0.10
N TRP A 15 -11.85 -4.23 1.05
CA TRP A 15 -10.84 -5.12 1.59
C TRP A 15 -11.44 -6.49 1.92
N LEU A 16 -12.56 -6.54 2.65
CA LEU A 16 -13.22 -7.80 2.98
C LEU A 16 -13.59 -8.63 1.75
N ARG A 17 -14.02 -8.01 0.63
CA ARG A 17 -14.32 -8.75 -0.61
C ARG A 17 -13.11 -9.48 -1.20
N LEU A 18 -11.90 -9.10 -0.82
CA LEU A 18 -10.66 -9.71 -1.28
C LEU A 18 -10.10 -10.73 -0.29
N GLU A 19 -10.63 -10.79 0.94
CA GLU A 19 -10.21 -11.76 1.95
C GLU A 19 -10.94 -13.09 1.71
N PRO A 20 -10.24 -14.24 1.64
CA PRO A 20 -10.83 -15.52 1.29
C PRO A 20 -11.84 -16.05 2.31
N ASP A 21 -11.79 -15.57 3.56
CA ASP A 21 -12.62 -16.03 4.69
C ASP A 21 -13.72 -15.03 5.11
N ALA A 22 -13.97 -13.97 4.34
CA ALA A 22 -15.03 -13.02 4.66
C ALA A 22 -16.42 -13.63 4.35
N SER A 23 -17.30 -13.67 5.36
CA SER A 23 -18.71 -14.06 5.27
C SER A 23 -19.44 -13.43 4.07
N ASP A 24 -20.43 -14.14 3.53
CA ASP A 24 -21.23 -13.75 2.36
C ASP A 24 -21.79 -12.32 2.50
N ASP A 25 -21.28 -11.46 1.62
CA ASP A 25 -21.61 -10.03 1.41
C ASP A 25 -21.17 -9.02 2.51
N PRO A 26 -19.95 -8.45 2.36
CA PRO A 26 -19.46 -7.35 3.21
C PRO A 26 -20.33 -6.08 3.20
N SER A 27 -21.20 -5.90 2.20
CA SER A 27 -22.08 -4.73 2.11
C SER A 27 -23.32 -4.83 2.99
N ALA A 28 -23.64 -6.03 3.47
CA ALA A 28 -24.73 -6.27 4.41
C ALA A 28 -24.31 -6.06 5.88
N LEU A 29 -23.01 -5.98 6.16
CA LEU A 29 -22.48 -5.82 7.51
C LEU A 29 -22.64 -4.37 8.01
N SER A 30 -22.93 -4.23 9.31
CA SER A 30 -22.76 -2.93 9.96
C SER A 30 -21.28 -2.52 9.92
N ARG A 31 -21.00 -1.22 10.04
CA ARG A 31 -19.61 -0.73 10.10
C ARG A 31 -18.77 -1.42 11.18
N ALA A 32 -19.37 -1.68 12.35
CA ALA A 32 -18.67 -2.33 13.46
C ALA A 32 -18.36 -3.79 13.14
N ASP A 33 -19.33 -4.50 12.54
CA ASP A 33 -19.17 -5.92 12.20
C ASP A 33 -18.21 -6.12 11.03
N ALA A 34 -18.23 -5.24 10.03
CA ALA A 34 -17.28 -5.26 8.92
C ALA A 34 -15.84 -5.04 9.42
N LEU A 35 -15.68 -4.17 10.42
CA LEU A 35 -14.39 -3.96 11.04
C LEU A 35 -13.92 -5.17 11.85
N ASP A 36 -14.81 -5.75 12.68
CA ASP A 36 -14.48 -6.92 13.49
C ASP A 36 -14.12 -8.13 12.61
N ALA A 37 -14.87 -8.32 11.52
CA ALA A 37 -14.56 -9.32 10.50
C ALA A 37 -13.18 -9.09 9.88
N LEU A 38 -12.81 -7.84 9.59
CA LEU A 38 -11.50 -7.53 9.01
C LEU A 38 -10.36 -7.77 10.00
N LEU A 39 -10.55 -7.41 11.27
CA LEU A 39 -9.57 -7.69 12.33
C LEU A 39 -9.41 -9.19 12.58
N THR A 40 -10.49 -9.97 12.40
CA THR A 40 -10.46 -11.44 12.50
C THR A 40 -9.74 -12.06 11.31
N ALA A 41 -10.05 -11.62 10.09
CA ALA A 41 -9.46 -12.17 8.86
C ALA A 41 -7.98 -11.78 8.70
N ASN A 42 -7.61 -10.54 9.05
CA ASN A 42 -6.28 -10.02 8.80
C ASN A 42 -5.77 -9.14 9.97
N PRO A 43 -5.52 -9.73 11.15
CA PRO A 43 -5.21 -8.99 12.37
C PRO A 43 -3.95 -8.13 12.25
N GLY A 44 -2.94 -8.60 11.50
CA GLY A 44 -1.69 -7.88 11.29
C GLY A 44 -1.88 -6.61 10.48
N ALA A 45 -2.40 -6.73 9.25
CA ALA A 45 -2.58 -5.58 8.36
C ALA A 45 -3.64 -4.60 8.87
N ALA A 46 -4.73 -5.12 9.44
CA ALA A 46 -5.75 -4.29 10.07
C ALA A 46 -5.20 -3.52 11.28
N ALA A 47 -4.36 -4.14 12.12
CA ALA A 47 -3.72 -3.44 13.24
C ALA A 47 -2.87 -2.25 12.79
N PHE A 48 -2.15 -2.33 11.66
CA PHE A 48 -1.36 -1.21 11.13
C PHE A 48 -2.22 -0.01 10.72
N VAL A 49 -3.34 -0.25 10.04
CA VAL A 49 -4.29 0.83 9.73
C VAL A 49 -4.80 1.48 11.02
N TRP A 50 -5.04 0.68 12.05
CA TRP A 50 -5.47 1.16 13.35
C TRP A 50 -4.41 1.97 14.09
N GLN A 51 -3.13 1.67 13.93
CA GLN A 51 -2.05 2.48 14.50
C GLN A 51 -1.98 3.86 13.83
N VAL A 52 -2.19 3.93 12.51
CA VAL A 52 -2.14 5.20 11.77
C VAL A 52 -3.38 6.08 12.06
N ARG A 53 -4.51 5.47 12.44
CA ARG A 53 -5.82 6.12 12.59
C ARG A 53 -6.12 7.14 11.50
N PRO A 54 -6.27 6.70 10.23
CA PRO A 54 -6.63 7.58 9.13
C PRO A 54 -7.87 8.42 9.45
N ALA A 55 -7.75 9.75 9.34
CA ALA A 55 -8.88 10.66 9.51
C ALA A 55 -9.60 10.94 8.19
N THR A 56 -8.99 10.57 7.06
CA THR A 56 -9.55 10.81 5.73
C THR A 56 -9.06 9.74 4.77
N TRP A 57 -9.96 9.24 3.93
CA TRP A 57 -9.66 8.25 2.90
C TRP A 57 -9.85 8.85 1.51
N TYR A 58 -8.99 8.43 0.59
CA TYR A 58 -9.06 8.82 -0.81
C TYR A 58 -8.94 7.60 -1.72
N ARG A 59 -9.77 7.51 -2.75
CA ARG A 59 -9.53 6.64 -3.90
C ARG A 59 -8.75 7.41 -4.96
N LEU A 60 -7.69 6.80 -5.47
CA LEU A 60 -6.87 7.39 -6.54
C LEU A 60 -6.19 6.34 -7.39
N ARG A 61 -5.70 6.76 -8.56
CA ARG A 61 -4.73 6.01 -9.36
C ARG A 61 -3.34 6.56 -9.05
N LEU A 62 -2.45 5.72 -8.54
CA LEU A 62 -1.11 6.12 -8.17
C LEU A 62 -0.32 6.45 -9.45
N PRO A 63 0.24 7.67 -9.57
CA PRO A 63 1.15 7.98 -10.66
C PRO A 63 2.50 7.29 -10.43
N ARG A 64 3.26 7.09 -11.51
CA ARG A 64 4.54 6.34 -11.51
C ARG A 64 5.52 6.85 -10.45
N GLU A 65 5.61 8.16 -10.24
CA GLU A 65 6.53 8.79 -9.29
C GLU A 65 6.12 8.57 -7.83
N ARG A 66 4.84 8.35 -7.56
CA ARG A 66 4.36 7.96 -6.22
C ARG A 66 4.53 6.47 -6.01
N PHE A 67 4.21 5.66 -7.03
CA PHE A 67 4.42 4.23 -7.00
C PHE A 67 5.90 3.87 -6.76
N GLY A 68 6.83 4.58 -7.41
CA GLY A 68 8.27 4.35 -7.21
C GLY A 68 8.79 4.67 -5.79
N ARG A 69 7.99 5.30 -4.95
CA ARG A 69 8.30 5.55 -3.52
C ARG A 69 7.37 4.80 -2.57
N LEU A 70 6.48 3.97 -3.11
CA LEU A 70 5.55 3.19 -2.33
C LEU A 70 6.33 2.16 -1.51
N ARG A 71 6.06 2.12 -0.22
CA ARG A 71 6.68 1.20 0.72
C ARG A 71 5.81 -0.02 0.91
N VAL A 72 6.45 -1.16 1.13
CA VAL A 72 5.74 -2.36 1.59
C VAL A 72 5.16 -2.12 2.99
N ILE A 73 4.32 -3.03 3.48
CA ILE A 73 3.78 -2.94 4.84
C ILE A 73 4.88 -2.73 5.88
N GLU A 74 4.63 -1.86 6.87
CA GLU A 74 5.52 -1.72 8.03
C GLU A 74 5.62 -3.08 8.75
N GLY A 75 6.81 -3.42 9.23
CA GLY A 75 7.05 -4.69 9.92
C GLY A 75 8.50 -4.81 10.39
N PRO A 76 8.83 -5.84 11.18
CA PRO A 76 10.21 -6.11 11.58
C PRO A 76 11.12 -6.28 10.36
N GLU A 77 12.33 -5.72 10.41
CA GLU A 77 13.26 -5.67 9.26
C GLU A 77 13.62 -7.06 8.71
N GLU A 78 13.67 -8.08 9.57
CA GLU A 78 14.10 -9.44 9.22
C GLU A 78 12.96 -10.36 8.78
N LEU A 79 11.72 -9.86 8.66
CA LEU A 79 10.55 -10.68 8.38
C LEU A 79 9.73 -10.19 7.19
N GLY A 80 9.05 -11.14 6.54
CA GLY A 80 8.07 -10.88 5.49
C GLY A 80 8.58 -9.93 4.40
N TRP A 81 7.80 -8.90 4.10
CA TRP A 81 8.08 -7.96 3.02
C TRP A 81 9.35 -7.12 3.20
N HIS A 82 9.78 -6.85 4.44
CA HIS A 82 11.03 -6.12 4.68
C HIS A 82 12.25 -7.01 4.42
N ALA A 83 12.18 -8.30 4.72
CA ALA A 83 13.24 -9.24 4.34
C ALA A 83 13.39 -9.34 2.81
N LEU A 84 12.27 -9.33 2.08
CA LEU A 84 12.24 -9.27 0.61
C LEU A 84 12.61 -7.89 0.06
N SER A 85 12.48 -6.82 0.83
CA SER A 85 12.85 -5.47 0.38
C SER A 85 13.66 -4.73 1.43
N PRO A 86 14.99 -4.92 1.45
CA PRO A 86 15.85 -4.25 2.43
C PRO A 86 15.79 -2.71 2.33
N ASP A 87 15.51 -2.19 1.14
CA ASP A 87 15.30 -0.76 0.94
C ASP A 87 13.91 -0.28 1.38
N GLY A 88 13.00 -1.20 1.73
CA GLY A 88 11.61 -0.99 2.14
C GLY A 88 10.62 -0.65 1.02
N THR A 89 11.00 -0.69 -0.26
CA THR A 89 10.14 -0.26 -1.37
C THR A 89 9.45 -1.42 -2.10
N VAL A 90 8.26 -1.19 -2.64
CA VAL A 90 7.58 -2.17 -3.50
C VAL A 90 8.44 -2.53 -4.73
N LEU A 91 9.16 -1.55 -5.29
CA LEU A 91 10.07 -1.79 -6.42
C LEU A 91 11.32 -2.58 -6.02
N GLY A 92 11.81 -2.42 -4.79
CA GLY A 92 12.90 -3.21 -4.24
C GLY A 92 12.51 -4.68 -4.12
N ALA A 93 11.32 -4.95 -3.58
CA ALA A 93 10.75 -6.29 -3.53
C ALA A 93 10.64 -6.91 -4.94
N ALA A 94 10.04 -6.17 -5.88
CA ALA A 94 9.87 -6.64 -7.25
C ALA A 94 11.21 -6.93 -7.95
N ARG A 95 12.22 -6.08 -7.73
CA ARG A 95 13.56 -6.29 -8.30
C ARG A 95 14.21 -7.56 -7.77
N ARG A 96 14.09 -7.83 -6.46
CA ARG A 96 14.65 -9.05 -5.87
C ARG A 96 13.95 -10.32 -6.35
N ILE A 97 12.65 -10.27 -6.61
CA ILE A 97 11.92 -11.37 -7.24
C ILE A 97 12.46 -11.59 -8.66
N GLU A 98 12.56 -10.53 -9.46
CA GLU A 98 13.04 -10.61 -10.85
C GLU A 98 14.47 -11.15 -10.95
N GLU A 99 15.35 -10.75 -10.04
CA GLU A 99 16.74 -11.24 -9.99
C GLU A 99 16.85 -12.71 -9.56
N GLY A 100 15.79 -13.33 -9.04
CA GLY A 100 15.81 -14.68 -8.50
C GLY A 100 16.74 -14.86 -7.28
N THR A 101 17.12 -13.76 -6.64
CA THR A 101 18.15 -13.74 -5.57
C THR A 101 17.59 -14.05 -4.19
N THR A 102 16.30 -14.32 -4.06
CA THR A 102 15.64 -14.47 -2.76
C THR A 102 15.33 -15.93 -2.46
N ARG A 103 15.90 -16.45 -1.36
CA ARG A 103 15.30 -17.55 -0.60
C ARG A 103 14.48 -16.93 0.51
N LEU A 104 13.16 -17.03 0.40
CA LEU A 104 12.27 -16.69 1.49
C LEU A 104 12.31 -17.83 2.52
N PRO A 105 12.21 -17.54 3.82
CA PRO A 105 11.97 -18.58 4.82
C PRO A 105 10.68 -19.34 4.48
N ASP A 106 10.63 -20.65 4.78
CA ASP A 106 9.44 -21.47 4.56
C ASP A 106 8.21 -20.96 5.35
N SER A 107 8.43 -20.17 6.39
CA SER A 107 7.39 -19.49 7.19
C SER A 107 6.94 -18.14 6.64
N SER A 108 7.45 -17.73 5.47
CA SER A 108 7.09 -16.47 4.84
C SER A 108 5.66 -16.51 4.33
N THR A 109 4.87 -15.50 4.66
CA THR A 109 3.52 -15.28 4.09
C THR A 109 3.55 -14.67 2.69
N ILE A 110 4.74 -14.42 2.14
CA ILE A 110 4.92 -13.95 0.77
C ILE A 110 4.81 -15.14 -0.18
N ASP A 111 3.93 -15.01 -1.16
CA ASP A 111 3.70 -15.97 -2.23
C ASP A 111 4.27 -15.38 -3.51
N VAL A 112 5.48 -15.82 -3.88
CA VAL A 112 6.18 -15.32 -5.08
C VAL A 112 5.45 -15.76 -6.34
N ASP A 113 4.96 -17.00 -6.39
CA ASP A 113 4.22 -17.52 -7.53
C ASP A 113 2.96 -16.69 -7.79
N LEU A 114 2.27 -16.24 -6.73
CA LEU A 114 1.15 -15.31 -6.86
C LEU A 114 1.58 -13.96 -7.45
N VAL A 115 2.72 -13.41 -7.01
CA VAL A 115 3.23 -12.15 -7.57
C VAL A 115 3.52 -12.29 -9.06
N GLU A 116 4.14 -13.40 -9.47
CA GLU A 116 4.45 -13.66 -10.88
C GLU A 116 3.18 -13.83 -11.71
N ARG A 117 2.22 -14.65 -11.23
CA ARG A 117 0.91 -14.81 -11.91
C ARG A 117 0.22 -13.47 -12.11
N LEU A 118 0.15 -12.62 -11.08
CA LEU A 118 -0.49 -11.30 -11.17
C LEU A 118 0.26 -10.34 -12.12
N ALA A 119 1.58 -10.46 -12.24
CA ALA A 119 2.37 -9.68 -13.20
C ALA A 119 2.10 -10.12 -14.65
N ASP A 120 1.87 -11.41 -14.85
CA ASP A 120 1.47 -11.97 -16.14
C ASP A 120 0.02 -11.57 -16.49
N ASP A 121 -0.89 -11.54 -15.53
CA ASP A 121 -2.25 -11.03 -15.71
C ASP A 121 -2.25 -9.58 -16.21
N LEU A 122 -1.42 -8.72 -15.60
CA LEU A 122 -1.20 -7.34 -16.07
C LEU A 122 -0.65 -7.31 -17.50
N ALA A 123 0.28 -8.20 -17.85
CA ALA A 123 0.80 -8.29 -19.22
C ALA A 123 -0.26 -8.73 -20.25
N ARG A 124 -1.30 -9.46 -19.79
CA ARG A 124 -2.49 -9.80 -20.59
C ARG A 124 -3.55 -8.70 -20.62
N GLY A 125 -3.30 -7.57 -19.95
CA GLY A 125 -4.19 -6.42 -19.90
C GLY A 125 -5.29 -6.53 -18.84
N GLU A 126 -5.18 -7.45 -17.89
CA GLU A 126 -6.13 -7.58 -16.79
C GLU A 126 -5.88 -6.50 -15.72
N ALA A 127 -6.95 -6.03 -15.08
CA ALA A 127 -6.86 -5.04 -14.01
C ALA A 127 -6.76 -5.73 -12.65
N LEU A 128 -5.79 -5.29 -11.84
CA LEU A 128 -5.69 -5.75 -10.45
C LEU A 128 -6.63 -4.96 -9.53
N PRO A 129 -7.23 -5.61 -8.51
CA PRO A 129 -7.98 -4.91 -7.47
C PRO A 129 -7.15 -3.85 -6.76
N ALA A 130 -7.81 -2.76 -6.35
CA ALA A 130 -7.16 -1.66 -5.64
C ALA A 130 -6.43 -2.14 -4.37
N VAL A 131 -5.27 -1.54 -4.10
CA VAL A 131 -4.51 -1.76 -2.86
C VAL A 131 -5.02 -0.82 -1.76
N VAL A 132 -4.82 -1.19 -0.51
CA VAL A 132 -5.04 -0.28 0.63
C VAL A 132 -3.68 0.20 1.09
N ALA A 133 -3.51 1.51 1.19
CA ALA A 133 -2.29 2.14 1.63
C ALA A 133 -2.58 3.20 2.69
N THR A 134 -1.60 3.47 3.54
CA THR A 134 -1.70 4.53 4.54
C THR A 134 -0.48 5.44 4.52
N THR A 135 -0.70 6.68 4.92
CA THR A 135 0.36 7.65 5.16
C THR A 135 -0.04 8.58 6.29
N ARG A 136 0.92 9.34 6.81
CA ARG A 136 0.69 10.35 7.85
C ARG A 136 0.78 11.74 7.22
N ARG A 137 0.03 12.72 7.75
CA ARG A 137 0.15 14.12 7.29
C ARG A 137 1.60 14.59 7.40
N GLY A 138 2.12 15.17 6.32
CA GLY A 138 3.50 15.62 6.21
C GLY A 138 4.26 14.88 5.12
N CYS A 139 5.56 14.73 5.29
CA CYS A 139 6.43 14.03 4.33
C CYS A 139 6.68 12.57 4.74
N ALA A 140 5.72 11.94 5.41
CA ALA A 140 5.82 10.55 5.81
C ALA A 140 5.74 9.63 4.56
N PRO A 141 6.43 8.48 4.57
CA PRO A 141 6.27 7.49 3.52
C PRO A 141 4.82 6.98 3.42
N THR A 142 4.47 6.44 2.27
CA THR A 142 3.19 5.75 2.05
C THR A 142 3.45 4.25 2.06
N HIS A 143 2.78 3.52 2.94
CA HIS A 143 2.94 2.08 3.11
C HIS A 143 1.70 1.34 2.61
N VAL A 144 1.90 0.25 1.87
CA VAL A 144 0.83 -0.69 1.50
C VAL A 144 0.47 -1.52 2.72
N VAL A 145 -0.77 -1.39 3.19
CA VAL A 145 -1.29 -2.20 4.30
C VAL A 145 -1.99 -3.46 3.78
N ASP A 146 -2.64 -3.37 2.63
CA ASP A 146 -3.20 -4.54 1.92
C ASP A 146 -2.85 -4.51 0.44
N GLY A 147 -2.61 -5.69 -0.12
CA GLY A 147 -2.28 -5.87 -1.52
C GLY A 147 -0.79 -5.72 -1.81
N ASN A 148 0.09 -6.08 -0.87
CA ASN A 148 1.54 -6.07 -1.11
C ASN A 148 1.93 -6.97 -2.29
N HIS A 149 1.29 -8.14 -2.47
CA HIS A 149 1.49 -8.98 -3.66
C HIS A 149 1.08 -8.26 -4.95
N ARG A 150 -0.10 -7.60 -4.97
CA ARG A 150 -0.60 -6.85 -6.13
C ARG A 150 0.29 -5.64 -6.47
N ALA A 151 0.72 -4.91 -5.45
CA ALA A 151 1.64 -3.79 -5.60
C ALA A 151 2.99 -4.27 -6.16
N THR A 152 3.52 -5.36 -5.62
CA THR A 152 4.80 -5.95 -6.07
C THR A 152 4.68 -6.50 -7.48
N ALA A 153 3.57 -7.15 -7.84
CA ALA A 153 3.28 -7.62 -9.19
C ALA A 153 3.25 -6.47 -10.20
N THR A 154 2.67 -5.33 -9.82
CA THR A 154 2.72 -4.10 -10.64
C THR A 154 4.16 -3.62 -10.85
N GLY A 155 5.00 -3.74 -9.82
CA GLY A 155 6.43 -3.42 -9.90
C GLY A 155 7.18 -4.39 -10.82
N LEU A 156 6.89 -5.68 -10.70
CA LEU A 156 7.50 -6.74 -11.50
C LEU A 156 7.14 -6.58 -12.98
N HIS A 157 5.85 -6.36 -13.27
CA HIS A 157 5.37 -6.04 -14.61
C HIS A 157 6.10 -4.82 -15.21
N LEU A 158 6.24 -3.74 -14.43
CA LEU A 158 7.00 -2.55 -14.85
C LEU A 158 8.47 -2.87 -15.16
N LEU A 159 9.13 -3.70 -14.35
CA LEU A 159 10.52 -4.08 -14.58
C LEU A 159 10.67 -4.94 -15.85
N ARG A 160 9.76 -5.89 -16.07
CA ARG A 160 9.78 -6.81 -17.22
C ARG A 160 9.45 -6.13 -18.55
N THR A 161 8.52 -5.16 -18.55
CA THR A 161 7.97 -4.58 -19.79
C THR A 161 8.37 -3.12 -20.03
N GLY A 162 8.82 -2.41 -18.99
CA GLY A 162 9.00 -0.95 -19.02
C GLY A 162 7.70 -0.14 -18.97
N ALA A 163 6.53 -0.79 -19.04
CA ALA A 163 5.22 -0.17 -19.03
C ALA A 163 4.67 -0.02 -17.59
N TYR A 164 4.03 1.12 -17.31
CA TYR A 164 3.39 1.36 -16.03
C TYR A 164 1.91 1.70 -16.22
N GLU A 165 1.05 0.77 -15.83
CA GLU A 165 -0.37 1.05 -15.65
C GLU A 165 -0.63 1.57 -14.22
N PRO A 166 -1.26 2.76 -14.07
CA PRO A 166 -1.49 3.35 -12.75
C PRO A 166 -2.31 2.45 -11.83
N LEU A 167 -1.67 2.03 -10.73
CA LEU A 167 -2.26 1.17 -9.69
C LEU A 167 -3.38 1.92 -8.95
N GLU A 168 -4.58 1.33 -8.89
CA GLU A 168 -5.66 1.87 -8.06
C GLU A 168 -5.34 1.65 -6.57
N ALA A 169 -5.61 2.68 -5.75
CA ALA A 169 -5.37 2.62 -4.32
C ALA A 169 -6.44 3.36 -3.51
N TYR A 170 -6.79 2.79 -2.36
CA TYR A 170 -7.40 3.51 -1.25
C TYR A 170 -6.29 4.00 -0.32
N LEU A 171 -6.14 5.31 -0.18
CA LEU A 171 -5.14 5.96 0.65
C LEU A 171 -5.76 6.58 1.89
N GLY A 172 -5.45 6.00 3.05
CA GLY A 172 -5.77 6.55 4.36
C GLY A 172 -4.71 7.56 4.81
N VAL A 173 -5.15 8.76 5.19
CA VAL A 173 -4.26 9.83 5.70
C VAL A 173 -4.53 10.05 7.18
N GLY A 174 -3.61 9.57 8.02
CA GLY A 174 -3.63 9.75 9.47
C GLY A 174 -3.04 11.08 9.94
N ALA A 175 -3.41 11.50 11.15
CA ALA A 175 -2.66 12.55 11.84
C ALA A 175 -1.25 12.05 12.17
N ASN A 176 -0.26 12.95 12.22
CA ASN A 176 1.06 12.57 12.72
C ASN A 176 0.96 12.47 14.26
N PRO A 177 1.03 11.27 14.88
CA PRO A 177 1.14 11.20 16.32
C PRO A 177 2.46 11.86 16.69
N VAL A 178 2.40 12.93 17.47
CA VAL A 178 3.57 13.74 17.84
C VAL A 178 4.48 12.92 18.76
N LEU A 179 5.24 11.96 18.21
CA LEU A 179 6.32 11.23 18.88
C LEU A 179 7.45 10.89 17.86
N ALA A 180 8.32 11.90 17.66
CA ALA A 180 9.73 11.92 17.18
C ALA A 180 10.07 11.85 15.66
N PRO A 181 11.22 12.42 15.21
CA PRO A 181 11.89 13.67 15.61
C PRO A 181 11.85 14.73 14.48
N ILE A 182 12.22 15.96 14.83
CA ILE A 182 12.20 17.26 14.13
C ILE A 182 12.47 17.30 12.59
N ARG A 183 13.01 16.23 11.98
CA ARG A 183 13.33 16.17 10.53
C ARG A 183 12.10 16.26 9.62
N GLU A 184 10.94 15.73 10.02
CA GLU A 184 9.73 15.79 9.20
C GLU A 184 9.12 17.21 9.15
N ARG A 185 9.33 18.02 10.19
CA ARG A 185 8.90 19.42 10.25
C ARG A 185 9.68 20.31 9.28
N LEU A 186 10.94 19.98 9.02
CA LEU A 186 11.80 20.76 8.11
C LEU A 186 11.40 20.60 6.63
N CYS A 187 10.91 19.43 6.22
CA CYS A 187 10.48 19.22 4.83
C CYS A 187 9.20 20.00 4.47
N GLY A 188 8.28 20.17 5.43
CA GLY A 188 7.09 21.00 5.24
C GLY A 188 7.39 22.49 5.06
N ALA A 189 8.49 22.97 5.66
CA ALA A 189 8.98 24.35 5.50
C ALA A 189 9.77 24.52 4.20
N ALA A 190 10.63 23.56 3.85
CA ALA A 190 11.43 23.61 2.63
C ALA A 190 10.57 23.60 1.36
N ARG A 191 9.44 22.86 1.35
CA ARG A 191 8.55 22.85 0.19
C ARG A 191 7.78 24.16 0.01
N ARG A 192 7.41 24.86 1.09
CA ARG A 192 6.81 26.20 1.00
C ARG A 192 7.78 27.28 0.55
N LEU A 193 9.07 27.12 0.85
CA LEU A 193 10.11 28.01 0.35
C LEU A 193 10.42 27.77 -1.13
N LEU A 194 10.33 26.52 -1.60
CA LEU A 194 10.53 26.18 -3.02
C LEU A 194 9.30 26.48 -3.90
N ASP A 195 8.08 26.39 -3.34
CA ASP A 195 6.84 26.76 -4.05
C ASP A 195 6.48 28.26 -3.88
N GLY A 196 7.29 29.03 -3.15
CA GLY A 196 7.04 30.44 -2.81
C GLY A 196 7.68 31.47 -3.74
N ASP A 197 8.51 31.05 -4.70
CA ASP A 197 9.27 31.95 -5.59
C ASP A 197 8.65 32.08 -6.99
N SER A 198 7.32 32.00 -7.08
CA SER A 198 6.62 32.22 -8.35
C SER A 198 5.29 32.94 -8.16
N ILE A 199 5.33 34.18 -7.64
CA ILE A 199 4.39 35.24 -8.00
C ILE A 199 5.15 36.58 -7.97
N GLN A 200 5.43 37.12 -9.16
CA GLN A 200 5.45 38.57 -9.38
C GLN A 200 4.03 39.11 -9.27
#